data_AF-A0A1H6F4V4-F1
#
_entry.id   AF-A0A1H6F4V4-F1
#
_cell.length_a   1.000
_cell.length_b   1.000
_cell.length_c   1.000
_cell.angle_alpha   90.00
_cell.angle_beta   90.00
_cell.angle_gamma   90.00
#
_symmetry.space_group_name_H-M   'P 1'
#
loop_
_entity.id
_entity.type
_entity.pdbx_description
1 polymer ?
#
loop_
_entity_poly.entity_id
_entity_poly.type
_entity_poly.pdbx_seq_one_letter_code
_entity_poly.pdbx_strand_id
1 'polypeptide(L)'
;MHDNVRRALTVVLSRHTAGDVIRYSELFPTVRALGISVERVAEVLTAMGVLIDDRRPSFEAWLKRKLDGLGDGIRAETEHWLRTLHQGGPRTKARKGGHRLGSHEQRPAHPPDLVTAL
;
A
#
# COMPACT_ATOMS: atom_id res chain seq x y z
N MET A 1 -3.27 22.50 -4.47
CA MET A 1 -2.99 21.11 -4.93
C MET A 1 -4.25 20.33 -5.33
N HIS A 2 -5.39 20.45 -4.64
CA HIS A 2 -6.65 19.77 -5.02
C HIS A 2 -7.26 20.21 -6.35
N ASP A 3 -6.99 21.44 -6.80
CA ASP A 3 -7.58 22.00 -8.03
C ASP A 3 -7.20 21.23 -9.30
N ASN A 4 -6.00 20.63 -9.32
CA ASN A 4 -5.52 19.85 -10.46
C ASN A 4 -6.37 18.58 -10.68
N VAL A 5 -6.67 17.83 -9.62
CA VAL A 5 -7.51 16.62 -9.72
C VAL A 5 -8.91 16.99 -10.19
N ARG A 6 -9.49 18.06 -9.61
CA ARG A 6 -10.80 18.57 -10.02
C ARG A 6 -10.83 18.96 -11.49
N ARG A 7 -9.83 19.70 -11.97
CA ARG A 7 -9.70 20.09 -13.39
C ARG A 7 -9.61 18.86 -14.30
N ALA A 8 -8.79 17.87 -13.95
CA ALA A 8 -8.67 16.64 -14.73
C ALA A 8 -10.00 15.87 -14.78
N LEU A 9 -10.69 15.75 -13.64
CA LEU A 9 -12.00 15.11 -13.57
C LEU A 9 -13.03 15.85 -14.44
N THR A 10 -13.06 17.18 -14.43
CA THR A 10 -13.96 17.94 -15.30
C THR A 10 -13.72 17.63 -16.77
N VAL A 11 -12.46 17.60 -17.22
CA VAL A 11 -12.10 17.31 -18.62
C VAL A 11 -12.46 15.88 -19.02
N VAL A 12 -12.19 14.91 -18.13
CA VAL A 12 -12.46 13.50 -18.40
C VAL A 12 -13.97 13.24 -18.40
N LEU A 13 -14.67 13.66 -17.35
CA LEU A 13 -16.10 13.39 -17.18
C LEU A 13 -16.98 14.18 -18.15
N SER A 14 -16.56 15.35 -18.63
CA SER A 14 -17.35 16.09 -19.63
C SER A 14 -17.48 15.37 -20.97
N ARG A 15 -16.68 14.32 -21.21
CA ARG A 15 -16.71 13.49 -22.41
C ARG A 15 -17.50 12.20 -22.23
N HIS A 16 -18.04 11.96 -21.03
CA HIS A 16 -18.73 10.74 -20.65
C HIS A 16 -20.13 11.10 -20.11
N THR A 17 -21.07 10.20 -20.32
CA THR A 17 -22.45 10.29 -19.84
C THR A 17 -22.66 9.43 -18.60
N ALA A 18 -23.78 9.64 -17.89
CA ALA A 18 -24.09 8.87 -16.70
C ALA A 18 -24.28 7.39 -17.06
N GLY A 19 -23.53 6.51 -16.40
CA GLY A 19 -23.51 5.07 -16.68
C GLY A 19 -22.33 4.62 -17.56
N ASP A 20 -21.59 5.55 -18.16
CA ASP A 20 -20.36 5.21 -18.88
C ASP A 20 -19.26 4.76 -17.93
N VAL A 21 -18.42 3.87 -18.43
CA VAL A 21 -17.23 3.38 -17.72
C VAL A 21 -16.00 3.81 -18.49
N ILE A 22 -15.04 4.38 -17.78
CA ILE A 22 -13.81 4.93 -18.33
C ILE A 22 -12.72 3.87 -18.26
N ARG A 23 -12.04 3.59 -19.37
CA ARG A 23 -10.87 2.69 -19.37
C ARG A 23 -9.61 3.43 -18.96
N TYR A 24 -8.72 2.77 -18.21
CA TYR A 24 -7.43 3.35 -17.81
C TYR A 24 -6.59 3.77 -19.03
N SER A 25 -6.59 2.99 -20.11
CA SER A 25 -5.91 3.30 -21.36
C SER A 25 -6.41 4.58 -22.04
N GLU A 26 -7.70 4.90 -21.92
CA GLU A 26 -8.35 6.11 -22.45
C GLU A 26 -8.10 7.33 -21.54
N LEU A 27 -8.01 7.09 -20.23
CA LEU A 27 -7.70 8.11 -19.22
C LEU A 27 -6.26 8.64 -19.37
N PHE A 28 -5.30 7.74 -19.57
CA PHE A 28 -3.87 8.03 -19.47
C PHE A 28 -3.40 9.16 -20.41
N PRO A 29 -3.67 9.16 -21.72
CA PRO A 29 -3.22 10.22 -22.63
C PRO A 29 -3.79 11.59 -22.23
N THR A 30 -5.09 11.63 -21.89
CA THR A 30 -5.80 12.88 -21.55
C THR A 30 -5.23 13.51 -20.28
N VAL A 31 -5.03 12.72 -19.22
CA VAL A 31 -4.52 13.26 -17.95
C VAL A 31 -3.02 13.57 -18.02
N ARG A 32 -2.23 12.77 -18.78
CA ARG A 32 -0.80 13.06 -19.01
C ARG A 32 -0.59 14.38 -19.74
N ALA A 33 -1.41 14.69 -20.75
CA ALA A 33 -1.33 15.95 -21.49
C ALA A 33 -1.59 17.18 -20.59
N LEU A 34 -2.31 17.00 -19.48
CA LEU A 34 -2.55 18.07 -18.50
C LEU A 34 -1.41 18.21 -17.46
N GLY A 35 -0.41 17.33 -17.46
CA GLY A 35 0.69 17.34 -16.48
C GLY A 35 0.26 16.94 -15.07
N ILE A 36 -0.86 16.22 -14.94
CA ILE A 36 -1.46 15.86 -13.65
C ILE A 36 -1.16 14.39 -13.35
N SER A 37 -1.10 14.05 -12.05
CA SER A 37 -0.94 12.64 -11.63
C SER A 37 -2.14 11.81 -12.09
N VAL A 38 -1.90 10.93 -13.07
CA VAL A 38 -2.90 9.97 -13.58
C VAL A 38 -3.40 9.08 -12.46
N GLU A 39 -2.49 8.59 -11.61
CA GLU A 39 -2.82 7.74 -10.45
C GLU A 39 -3.81 8.43 -9.51
N ARG A 40 -3.58 9.72 -9.21
CA ARG A 40 -4.47 10.49 -8.32
C ARG A 40 -5.89 10.67 -8.90
N VAL A 41 -6.00 10.78 -10.22
CA VAL A 41 -7.30 10.88 -10.91
C VAL A 41 -7.95 9.50 -10.99
N ALA A 42 -7.17 8.46 -11.27
CA ALA A 42 -7.62 7.08 -11.30
C ALA A 42 -8.14 6.61 -9.93
N GLU A 43 -7.50 7.00 -8.82
CA GLU A 43 -7.98 6.75 -7.45
C GLU A 43 -9.40 7.27 -7.25
N VAL A 44 -9.69 8.50 -7.69
CA VAL A 44 -11.03 9.09 -7.55
C VAL A 44 -12.05 8.40 -8.46
N LEU A 45 -11.71 8.14 -9.72
CA LEU A 45 -12.60 7.43 -10.66
C LEU A 45 -12.90 6.00 -10.20
N THR A 46 -11.91 5.33 -9.59
CA THR A 46 -12.08 4.02 -8.95
C THR A 46 -13.03 4.11 -7.76
N ALA A 47 -12.85 5.10 -6.88
CA ALA A 47 -13.72 5.31 -5.74
C ALA A 47 -15.18 5.64 -6.14
N MET A 48 -15.38 6.26 -7.32
CA MET A 48 -16.70 6.48 -7.90
C MET A 48 -17.29 5.25 -8.62
N GLY A 49 -16.50 4.18 -8.79
CA GLY A 49 -16.94 2.95 -9.48
C GLY A 49 -17.06 3.08 -11.00
N VAL A 50 -16.45 4.11 -11.59
CA VAL A 50 -16.56 4.41 -13.04
C VAL A 50 -15.27 4.14 -13.81
N LEU A 51 -14.25 3.55 -13.17
CA LEU A 51 -12.98 3.20 -13.81
C LEU A 51 -12.86 1.68 -14.01
N ILE A 52 -12.53 1.27 -15.22
CA ILE A 52 -12.01 -0.07 -15.53
C ILE A 52 -10.51 0.03 -15.75
N ASP A 53 -9.75 -0.69 -14.93
CA ASP A 53 -8.32 -0.89 -15.17
C ASP A 53 -8.13 -1.97 -16.25
N ASP A 54 -7.93 -1.53 -17.49
CA ASP A 54 -7.69 -2.38 -18.65
C ASP A 54 -6.18 -2.57 -18.94
N ARG A 55 -5.31 -2.14 -18.03
CA ARG A 55 -3.87 -2.38 -18.16
C ARG A 55 -3.64 -3.88 -18.22
N ARG A 56 -2.97 -4.36 -19.28
CA ARG A 56 -2.42 -5.72 -19.30
C ARG A 56 -1.51 -5.86 -18.07
N PRO A 57 -1.70 -6.87 -17.20
CA PRO A 57 -0.82 -7.08 -16.07
C PRO A 57 0.62 -7.27 -16.56
N SER A 58 1.40 -6.18 -16.53
CA SER A 58 2.79 -6.17 -16.99
C SER A 58 3.62 -7.15 -16.16
N PHE A 59 3.22 -7.33 -14.91
CA PHE A 59 3.73 -8.32 -13.99
C PHE A 59 3.57 -9.75 -14.51
N GLU A 60 2.40 -10.18 -15.00
CA GLU A 60 2.22 -11.57 -15.48
C GLU A 60 3.05 -11.86 -16.73
N ALA A 61 3.08 -10.91 -17.67
CA ALA A 61 3.91 -11.05 -18.87
C ALA A 61 5.41 -11.06 -18.53
N TRP A 62 5.82 -10.25 -17.57
CA TRP A 62 7.20 -10.23 -17.06
C TRP A 62 7.54 -11.50 -16.28
N LEU A 63 6.67 -11.96 -15.41
CA LEU A 63 6.82 -13.14 -14.56
C LEU A 63 6.97 -14.39 -15.43
N LYS A 64 6.08 -14.56 -16.42
CA LYS A 64 6.18 -15.65 -17.39
C LYS A 64 7.54 -15.68 -18.09
N ARG A 65 8.03 -14.53 -18.57
CA ARG A 65 9.35 -14.44 -19.20
C ARG A 65 10.49 -14.72 -18.24
N LYS A 66 10.38 -14.29 -16.98
CA LYS A 66 11.40 -14.49 -15.96
C LYS A 66 11.52 -15.94 -15.50
N LEU A 67 10.41 -16.67 -15.52
CA LEU A 67 10.38 -18.08 -15.14
C LEU A 67 10.66 -19.01 -16.32
N ASP A 68 10.72 -18.49 -17.54
CA ASP A 68 10.96 -19.30 -18.73
C ASP A 68 12.31 -20.03 -18.64
N GLY A 69 12.32 -21.32 -18.99
CA GLY A 69 13.52 -22.18 -18.87
C GLY A 69 13.89 -22.66 -17.46
N LEU A 70 13.20 -22.24 -16.40
CA LEU A 70 13.41 -22.80 -15.05
C LEU A 70 12.76 -24.19 -14.90
N GLY A 71 13.47 -25.10 -14.23
CA GLY A 71 12.91 -26.40 -13.82
C GLY A 71 11.82 -26.24 -12.77
N ASP A 72 10.86 -27.17 -12.74
CA ASP A 72 9.57 -27.00 -12.06
C ASP A 72 9.68 -26.69 -10.55
N GLY A 73 10.62 -27.31 -9.85
CA GLY A 73 10.84 -27.05 -8.42
C GLY A 73 11.33 -25.63 -8.12
N ILE A 74 12.24 -25.10 -8.95
CA ILE A 74 12.76 -23.73 -8.79
C ILE A 74 11.73 -22.72 -9.27
N ARG A 75 11.03 -23.05 -10.36
CA ARG A 75 9.97 -22.22 -10.94
C ARG A 75 8.89 -21.92 -9.91
N ALA A 76 8.33 -22.94 -9.26
CA ALA A 76 7.22 -22.78 -8.33
C ALA A 76 7.59 -21.89 -7.12
N GLU A 77 8.75 -22.14 -6.50
CA GLU A 77 9.22 -21.35 -5.35
C GLU A 77 9.56 -19.90 -5.76
N THR A 78 10.22 -19.72 -6.91
CA THR A 78 10.54 -18.38 -7.43
C THR A 78 9.28 -17.60 -7.76
N GLU A 79 8.29 -18.26 -8.36
CA GLU A 79 6.99 -17.66 -8.65
C GLU A 79 6.28 -17.21 -7.38
N HIS A 80 6.20 -18.09 -6.38
CA HIS A 80 5.58 -17.80 -5.09
C HIS A 80 6.25 -16.61 -4.40
N TRP A 81 7.58 -16.59 -4.38
CA TRP A 81 8.36 -15.49 -3.82
C TRP A 81 8.15 -14.17 -4.56
N LEU A 82 8.21 -14.16 -5.90
CA LEU A 82 8.02 -12.96 -6.72
C LEU A 82 6.60 -12.38 -6.58
N ARG A 83 5.58 -13.25 -6.51
CA ARG A 83 4.19 -12.83 -6.25
C ARG A 83 4.05 -12.19 -4.86
N THR A 84 4.69 -12.78 -3.85
CA THR A 84 4.74 -12.24 -2.49
C THR A 84 5.44 -10.88 -2.43
N LEU A 85 6.53 -10.69 -3.18
CA LEU A 85 7.18 -9.38 -3.30
C LEU A 85 6.31 -8.34 -4.01
N HIS A 86 5.57 -8.75 -5.04
CA HIS A 86 4.74 -7.84 -5.84
C HIS A 86 3.47 -7.39 -5.12
N GLN A 87 2.80 -8.32 -4.43
CA GLN A 87 1.51 -8.10 -3.77
C GLN A 87 1.66 -7.75 -2.29
N GLY A 88 2.83 -8.00 -1.71
CA GLY A 88 3.05 -7.99 -0.28
C GLY A 88 2.64 -9.31 0.36
N GLY A 89 3.50 -9.85 1.22
CA GLY A 89 3.18 -10.98 2.08
C GLY A 89 2.50 -10.56 3.39
N PRO A 90 1.92 -11.51 4.14
CA PRO A 90 1.46 -11.26 5.50
C PRO A 90 2.56 -10.59 6.33
N ARG A 91 2.25 -9.48 6.99
CA ARG A 91 3.21 -8.82 7.87
C ARG A 91 3.47 -9.70 9.09
N THR A 92 4.74 -9.98 9.37
CA THR A 92 5.14 -10.64 10.62
C THR A 92 4.70 -9.79 11.81
N LYS A 93 4.05 -10.42 12.80
CA LYS A 93 3.70 -9.74 14.05
C LYS A 93 4.96 -9.28 14.77
N ALA A 94 4.86 -8.16 15.50
CA ALA A 94 5.94 -7.68 16.35
C ALA A 94 6.40 -8.80 17.30
N ARG A 95 7.71 -9.01 17.40
CA ARG A 95 8.30 -9.99 18.33
C ARG A 95 7.89 -9.58 19.75
N LYS A 96 7.23 -10.47 20.49
CA LYS A 96 6.96 -10.23 21.92
C LYS A 96 8.31 -10.18 22.65
N GLY A 97 8.66 -9.03 23.24
CA GLY A 97 9.80 -8.93 24.17
C GLY A 97 10.92 -7.95 23.82
N GLY A 98 10.66 -6.85 23.11
CA GLY A 98 11.60 -5.73 23.04
C GLY A 98 11.34 -4.72 24.17
N HIS A 99 12.19 -4.74 25.19
CA HIS A 99 12.23 -3.79 26.32
C HIS A 99 11.09 -3.90 27.35
N ARG A 100 11.34 -4.65 28.43
CA ARG A 100 10.67 -4.41 29.72
C ARG A 100 11.15 -3.03 30.19
N LEU A 101 10.32 -2.00 30.08
CA LEU A 101 10.56 -0.75 30.82
C LEU A 101 10.64 -1.13 32.30
N GLY A 102 11.78 -0.83 32.93
CA GLY A 102 12.05 -1.22 34.30
C GLY A 102 10.91 -0.78 35.21
N SER A 103 10.36 -1.73 35.94
CA SER A 103 9.48 -1.46 37.08
C SER A 103 10.28 -0.59 38.04
N HIS A 104 9.89 0.68 38.19
CA HIS A 104 10.43 1.55 39.22
C HIS A 104 9.95 0.98 40.56
N GLU A 105 10.80 0.22 41.24
CA GLU A 105 10.55 -0.23 42.59
C GLU A 105 10.63 1.01 43.50
N GLN A 106 9.48 1.51 43.95
CA GLN A 106 9.43 2.45 45.07
C GLN A 106 10.07 1.76 46.29
N ARG A 107 11.29 2.17 46.66
CA ARG A 107 11.80 1.93 48.02
C ARG A 107 10.85 2.62 49.00
N PRO A 108 10.24 1.92 49.97
CA PRO A 108 9.51 2.60 51.03
C PRO A 108 10.49 3.39 51.91
N ALA A 109 10.04 4.56 52.36
CA ALA A 109 10.77 5.40 53.30
C ALA A 109 11.00 4.64 54.62
N HIS A 110 12.24 4.65 55.11
CA HIS A 110 12.59 4.15 56.44
C HIS A 110 11.99 5.11 57.47
N PRO A 111 11.13 4.66 58.41
CA PRO A 111 10.70 5.51 59.52
C PRO A 111 11.87 5.73 60.48
N PRO A 112 11.99 6.90 61.14
CA PRO A 112 13.05 7.12 62.12
C PRO A 112 12.83 6.22 63.34
N ASP A 113 13.82 5.37 63.65
CA ASP A 113 13.81 4.57 64.86
C ASP A 113 13.95 5.49 66.08
N LEU A 114 12.84 5.66 66.81
CA LEU A 114 12.85 6.08 68.21
C LEU A 114 12.64 4.82 69.07
N VAL A 115 13.72 4.28 69.61
CA VAL A 115 13.67 3.55 70.90
C VAL A 115 14.87 3.93 71.76
N THR A 116 14.48 4.41 72.93
CA THR A 116 15.20 4.86 74.12
C THR A 116 15.83 3.72 74.93
N ALA A 117 16.79 4.11 75.79
CA ALA A 117 17.23 3.49 77.05
C ALA A 117 18.44 2.54 77.00
N LEU A 118 19.62 3.03 77.41
CA LEU A 118 20.06 3.11 78.82
C LEU A 118 21.19 4.14 78.96
#